data_AF-A0A0F9NA94-F1
#
_entry.id   AF-A0A0F9NA94-F1
#
_cell.length_a   1.000
_cell.length_b   1.000
_cell.length_c   1.000
_cell.angle_alpha   90.00
_cell.angle_beta   90.00
_cell.angle_gamma   90.00
#
_symmetry.space_group_name_H-M   'P 1'
#
loop_
_entity.id
_entity.type
_entity.pdbx_description
1 polymer ?
#
loop_
_entity_poly.entity_id
_entity_poly.type
_entity_poly.pdbx_seq_one_letter_code
_entity_poly.pdbx_strand_id
1 'polypeptide(L)' 'MRNVICISDFPLALHEWVKEEAKRRGEGTGRRYAVALVFQEAVRDLKAKLDNHAEEAGPSPE' A
#
# COMPACT_ATOMS: atom_id res chain seq x y z
N MET A 1 2.85 22.41 -1.57
CA MET A 1 1.65 21.74 -1.01
C MET A 1 2.04 20.31 -0.67
N ARG A 2 1.78 19.84 0.56
CA ARG A 2 2.00 18.44 0.94
C ARG A 2 0.67 17.73 0.78
N ASN A 3 0.56 16.78 -0.14
CA ASN A 3 -0.64 15.95 -0.27
C ASN A 3 -0.70 15.04 0.96
N VAL A 4 -1.56 15.39 1.92
CA VAL A 4 -1.85 14.57 3.10
C VAL A 4 -3.19 13.89 2.82
N ILE A 5 -3.19 12.57 2.82
CA ILE A 5 -4.42 11.77 2.71
C ILE A 5 -4.73 11.27 4.12
N CYS A 6 -5.92 11.57 4.64
CA CYS A 6 -6.34 11.08 5.93
C CYS A 6 -6.90 9.65 5.77
N ILE A 7 -6.65 8.79 6.75
CA ILE A 7 -7.17 7.42 6.73
C ILE A 7 -8.72 7.42 6.72
N SER A 8 -9.35 8.47 7.24
CA SER A 8 -10.80 8.69 7.19
C SER A 8 -11.35 8.85 5.77
N ASP A 9 -10.51 9.22 4.81
CA ASP A 9 -10.93 9.46 3.43
C ASP A 9 -10.99 8.16 2.62
N PHE A 10 -10.53 7.04 3.20
CA PHE A 10 -10.60 5.74 2.57
C PHE A 10 -12.00 5.12 2.68
N PRO A 11 -12.43 4.36 1.66
CA PRO A 11 -13.62 3.54 1.75
C PRO A 11 -13.56 2.62 2.97
N LEU A 12 -14.70 2.45 3.66
CA LEU A 12 -14.78 1.63 4.87
C LEU A 12 -14.22 0.21 4.65
N ALA A 13 -14.56 -0.42 3.53
CA ALA A 13 -14.09 -1.75 3.17
C ALA A 13 -12.55 -1.83 3.09
N LEU A 14 -11.88 -0.77 2.59
CA LEU A 14 -10.43 -0.71 2.54
C LEU A 14 -9.85 -0.57 3.96
N HIS A 15 -10.48 0.24 4.81
CA HIS A 15 -10.05 0.40 6.20
C HIS A 15 -10.18 -0.90 7.00
N GLU A 16 -11.28 -1.65 6.81
CA GLU A 16 -11.49 -2.96 7.43
C GLU A 16 -10.44 -3.98 6.96
N TRP A 17 -10.24 -4.07 5.64
CA TRP A 17 -9.22 -4.95 5.07
C TRP A 17 -7.82 -4.68 5.64
N VAL A 18 -7.42 -3.41 5.78
CA VAL A 18 -6.09 -3.08 6.33
C VAL A 18 -5.98 -3.46 7.82
N LYS A 19 -7.06 -3.36 8.60
CA LYS A 19 -7.05 -3.82 10.00
C LYS A 19 -6.87 -5.34 10.09
N GLU A 20 -7.56 -6.10 9.26
CA GLU A 20 -7.43 -7.56 9.20
C GLU A 20 -6.01 -7.97 8.78
N GLU A 21 -5.46 -7.31 7.77
CA GLU A 21 -4.11 -7.59 7.29
C GLU A 21 -3.04 -7.23 8.33
N ALA A 22 -3.22 -6.11 9.05
CA ALA A 22 -2.35 -5.77 10.16
C ALA A 22 -2.41 -6.82 11.29
N LYS A 23 -3.60 -7.32 11.61
CA LYS A 23 -3.76 -8.40 12.59
C LYS A 23 -3.02 -9.66 12.14
N ARG A 24 -3.26 -10.12 10.91
CA ARG A 24 -2.63 -11.33 10.33
C ARG A 24 -1.10 -11.26 10.35
N ARG A 25 -0.52 -10.11 9.96
CA ARG A 25 0.94 -9.88 10.01
C ARG A 25 1.48 -9.78 11.43
N GLY A 26 0.69 -9.23 12.34
CA GLY A 26 1.03 -9.18 13.75
C GLY A 26 1.10 -10.56 14.39
N GLU A 27 0.15 -11.43 14.06
CA GLU A 27 0.15 -12.84 14.48
C GLU A 27 1.39 -13.58 13.96
N GLY A 28 1.76 -13.37 12.69
CA GLY A 28 2.96 -13.98 12.10
C GLY A 28 4.29 -13.52 12.71
N THR A 29 4.33 -12.35 13.34
CA THR A 29 5.55 -11.77 13.94
C THR A 29 5.54 -11.80 15.48
N GLY A 30 4.42 -12.20 16.09
CA GLY A 30 4.19 -12.12 17.53
C GLY A 30 4.18 -10.70 18.09
N ARG A 31 3.99 -9.68 17.24
CA ARG A 31 4.06 -8.25 17.62
C ARG A 31 2.89 -7.48 17.03
N ARG A 32 2.55 -6.35 17.64
CA ARG A 32 1.53 -5.44 17.08
C ARG A 32 2.06 -4.86 15.77
N TYR A 33 1.31 -5.07 14.68
CA TYR A 33 1.63 -4.50 13.38
C TYR A 33 0.71 -3.30 13.11
N ALA A 34 1.28 -2.20 12.60
CA ALA A 34 0.55 -0.95 12.44
C ALA A 34 -0.23 -0.91 11.10
N VAL A 35 -1.49 -0.46 11.16
CA VAL A 35 -2.35 -0.23 9.97
C VAL A 35 -1.68 0.71 8.97
N ALA A 36 -1.02 1.77 9.44
CA ALA A 36 -0.29 2.71 8.58
C ALA A 36 0.87 2.03 7.83
N LEU A 37 1.52 1.04 8.44
CA LEU A 37 2.64 0.31 7.83
C LEU A 37 2.15 -0.59 6.70
N VAL A 38 1.01 -1.28 6.89
CA VAL A 38 0.36 -2.07 5.82
C VAL A 38 0.07 -1.20 4.61
N PHE A 39 -0.50 -0.01 4.81
CA PHE A 39 -0.76 0.93 3.71
C PHE A 39 0.53 1.37 3.00
N GLN A 40 1.56 1.74 3.77
CA GLN A 40 2.81 2.21 3.19
C GLN A 40 3.48 1.13 2.32
N GLU A 41 3.46 -0.13 2.77
CA GLU A 41 4.01 -1.24 2.02
C GLU A 41 3.18 -1.54 0.76
N ALA A 42 1.85 -1.55 0.85
CA ALA A 42 0.98 -1.75 -0.32
C ALA A 42 1.21 -0.69 -1.41
N VAL A 43 1.40 0.59 -1.01
CA VAL A 43 1.72 1.67 -1.95
C VAL A 43 3.11 1.47 -2.57
N ARG A 44 4.10 1.03 -1.78
CA ARG A 44 5.45 0.75 -2.28
C ARG A 44 5.43 -0.40 -3.29
N ASP A 45 4.69 -1.46 -3.01
CA ASP A 45 4.55 -2.62 -3.91
C ASP A 45 3.83 -2.24 -5.20
N LEU A 46 2.79 -1.42 -5.12
CA LEU A 46 2.11 -0.89 -6.29
C LEU A 46 3.06 -0.04 -7.13
N LYS A 47 3.83 0.86 -6.50
CA LYS A 47 4.83 1.67 -7.20
C LYS A 47 5.87 0.80 -7.90
N ALA A 48 6.41 -0.20 -7.23
CA ALA A 48 7.39 -1.12 -7.82
C ALA A 48 6.82 -1.84 -9.06
N LYS A 49 5.56 -2.29 -8.99
CA LYS A 49 4.88 -2.89 -10.15
C LYS A 49 4.74 -1.91 -11.31
N LEU A 50 4.31 -0.68 -11.02
CA LEU A 50 4.13 0.35 -12.04
C LEU A 50 5.47 0.75 -12.69
N ASP A 51 6.52 0.91 -11.89
CA ASP A 51 7.85 1.25 -12.37
C ASP A 51 8.41 0.13 -13.26
N ASN A 52 8.27 -1.15 -12.85
CA ASN A 52 8.71 -2.29 -13.66
C ASN A 52 7.94 -2.42 -14.98
N HIS A 53 6.62 -2.17 -14.98
CA HIS A 53 5.83 -2.15 -16.22
C HIS A 53 6.22 -1.00 -17.16
N ALA A 54 6.69 0.13 -16.61
CA ALA A 54 7.19 1.25 -17.42
C ALA A 54 8.53 0.92 -18.10
N GLU A 55 9.39 0.12 -17.46
CA GLU A 55 10.66 -0.33 -18.05
C GLU A 55 10.44 -1.37 -19.17
N GLU A 56 9.44 -2.25 -19.05
CA GLU A 56 9.10 -3.24 -20.09
C GLU A 56 8.42 -2.61 -21.32
N ALA A 57 7.75 -1.47 -21.18
CA ALA A 57 7.00 -0.83 -22.26
C ALA A 57 7.90 -0.14 -23.32
N GLY A 58 9.18 0.09 -23.03
CA GLY A 58 10.12 0.81 -23.90
C GLY A 58 9.69 2.26 -24.21
N PRO A 59 10.61 3.13 -24.69
CA PRO A 59 10.19 4.42 -25.21
C PRO A 59 9.28 4.20 -26.43
N SER A 60 8.11 4.86 -26.43
CA SER A 60 7.24 4.92 -27.61
C SER A 60 8.05 5.56 -28.75
N PRO A 61 8.14 4.94 -29.94
CA PRO A 61 8.84 5.56 -31.05
C PRO A 61 8.11 6.84 -31.46
N GLU A 62 8.84 7.96 -31.40
CA GLU A 62 8.41 9.27 -31.91
C GLU A 62 8.12 9.23 -33.42
#